data_AF-A0A966KYL5-F1
#
_entry.id   AF-A0A966KYL5-F1
#
_cell.length_a   1.000
_cell.length_b   1.000
_cell.length_c   1.000
_cell.angle_alpha   90.00
_cell.angle_beta   90.00
_cell.angle_gamma   90.00
#
_symmetry.space_group_name_H-M   'P 1'
#
loop_
_entity.id
_entity.type
_entity.pdbx_description
1 polymer ?
#
loop_
_entity_poly.entity_id
_entity_poly.type
_entity_poly.pdbx_seq_one_letter_code
_entity_poly.pdbx_strand_id
1 'polypeptide(L)'
;ELNYIGNVHQMLGRKFNGYSPLELLHIEARFLKACGYQLPLHHKNKKPKNPTDNDVLFEGLTAVVTYLCKLDNIPNVMDYTKLFEVKNEEFHFQLV
;
A
#
# COMPACT_ATOMS: atom_id res chain seq x y z
N GLU A 1 14.87 7.94 -4.06
CA GLU A 1 15.58 7.52 -5.29
C GLU A 1 16.58 6.43 -4.96
N LEU A 2 17.08 5.69 -5.95
CA LEU A 2 18.08 4.66 -5.75
C LEU A 2 19.48 5.27 -5.58
N ASN A 3 20.29 4.66 -4.73
CA ASN A 3 21.72 4.96 -4.66
C ASN A 3 22.47 4.29 -5.82
N TYR A 4 23.78 4.52 -5.93
CA TYR A 4 24.61 3.94 -6.98
C TYR A 4 24.46 2.40 -7.10
N ILE A 5 24.56 1.68 -5.98
CA ILE A 5 24.44 0.21 -5.95
C ILE A 5 23.03 -0.23 -6.39
N GLY A 6 22.00 0.50 -5.95
CA GLY A 6 20.62 0.30 -6.36
C GLY A 6 20.44 0.45 -7.87
N ASN A 7 21.04 1.49 -8.47
CA ASN A 7 21.01 1.70 -9.92
C ASN A 7 21.74 0.57 -10.66
N VAL A 8 22.90 0.13 -10.18
CA VAL A 8 23.61 -1.03 -10.77
C VAL A 8 22.73 -2.29 -10.73
N HIS A 9 22.13 -2.61 -9.58
CA HIS A 9 21.24 -3.77 -9.48
C HIS A 9 19.99 -3.63 -10.35
N GLN A 10 19.45 -2.42 -10.49
CA GLN A 10 18.31 -2.13 -11.36
C GLN A 10 18.67 -2.37 -12.83
N MET A 11 19.82 -1.86 -13.28
CA MET A 11 20.30 -2.01 -14.65
C MET A 11 20.63 -3.46 -15.00
N LEU A 12 21.13 -4.24 -14.04
CA LEU A 12 21.38 -5.67 -14.21
C LEU A 12 20.10 -6.52 -14.20
N GLY A 13 18.92 -5.92 -13.99
CA GLY A 13 17.65 -6.64 -13.90
C GLY A 13 17.56 -7.55 -12.67
N ARG A 14 18.37 -7.29 -11.62
CA ARG A 14 18.34 -8.08 -10.38
C ARG A 14 17.00 -7.88 -9.68
N LYS A 15 16.41 -8.96 -9.21
CA LYS A 15 15.19 -8.94 -8.41
C LYS A 15 15.46 -9.51 -7.02
N PHE A 16 14.78 -8.96 -6.01
CA PHE A 16 14.75 -9.48 -4.65
C PHE A 16 13.30 -9.82 -4.34
N ASN A 17 13.02 -11.09 -3.99
CA ASN A 17 11.67 -11.60 -3.76
C ASN A 17 10.68 -11.28 -4.90
N GLY A 18 11.17 -11.26 -6.16
CA GLY A 18 10.36 -10.94 -7.35
C GLY A 18 10.33 -9.46 -7.77
N TYR A 19 10.80 -8.53 -6.91
CA TYR A 19 10.76 -7.09 -7.16
C TYR A 19 12.14 -6.51 -7.49
N SER A 20 12.19 -5.59 -8.45
CA SER A 20 13.36 -4.78 -8.75
C SER A 20 13.69 -3.80 -7.60
N PRO A 21 14.93 -3.28 -7.54
CA PRO A 21 15.30 -2.27 -6.54
C PRO A 21 14.36 -1.08 -6.50
N LEU A 22 13.94 -0.58 -7.67
CA LEU A 22 13.03 0.56 -7.75
C LEU A 22 11.64 0.22 -7.20
N GLU A 23 11.13 -0.98 -7.47
CA GLU A 23 9.85 -1.43 -6.93
C GLU A 23 9.88 -1.56 -5.41
N LEU A 24 10.93 -2.15 -4.85
CA LEU A 24 11.10 -2.26 -3.39
C LEU A 24 11.12 -0.89 -2.71
N LEU A 25 11.83 0.06 -3.30
CA LEU A 25 11.88 1.44 -2.81
C LEU A 25 10.49 2.08 -2.85
N HIS A 26 9.71 1.86 -3.91
CA HIS A 26 8.34 2.38 -4.00
C HIS A 26 7.39 1.70 -3.01
N ILE A 27 7.55 0.40 -2.75
CA ILE A 27 6.79 -0.34 -1.74
C ILE A 27 7.01 0.28 -0.36
N GLU A 28 8.26 0.47 0.05
CA GLU A 28 8.61 1.07 1.33
C GLU A 28 8.13 2.53 1.43
N ALA A 29 8.34 3.31 0.37
CA ALA A 29 7.87 4.70 0.33
C ALA A 29 6.34 4.79 0.46
N ARG A 30 5.59 3.85 -0.12
CA ARG A 30 4.14 3.81 0.00
C ARG A 30 3.70 3.53 1.44
N PHE A 31 4.34 2.56 2.10
CA PHE A 31 4.11 2.24 3.51
C PHE A 31 4.34 3.46 4.39
N LEU A 32 5.54 4.05 4.31
CA LEU A 32 5.92 5.19 5.15
C LEU A 32 5.00 6.40 4.93
N LYS A 33 4.66 6.70 3.66
CA LYS A 33 3.76 7.81 3.34
C LYS A 33 2.35 7.58 3.91
N ALA A 34 1.84 6.35 3.84
CA ALA A 34 0.54 5.99 4.42
C ALA A 34 0.57 6.07 5.95
N CYS A 35 1.67 5.68 6.59
CA CYS A 35 1.88 5.87 8.03
C CYS A 35 2.05 7.35 8.46
N GLY A 36 1.96 8.31 7.53
CA GLY A 36 2.03 9.75 7.81
C GLY A 36 3.45 10.35 7.83
N TYR A 37 4.45 9.63 7.33
CA TYR A 37 5.79 10.19 7.18
C TYR A 37 5.88 11.11 5.95
N GLN A 38 6.58 12.22 6.12
CA GLN A 38 6.97 13.06 4.99
C GLN A 38 8.27 12.52 4.37
N LEU A 39 8.18 12.19 3.07
CA LEU A 39 9.29 11.68 2.26
C LEU A 39 9.86 12.76 1.32
N PRO A 40 11.17 12.71 1.00
CA PRO A 40 12.18 11.77 1.50
C PRO A 40 12.46 11.96 2.99
N LEU A 41 12.85 10.88 3.69
CA LEU A 41 13.09 10.94 5.13
C LEU A 41 14.20 11.95 5.43
N HIS A 42 13.87 12.93 6.26
CA HIS A 42 14.81 13.94 6.72
C HIS A 42 14.53 14.26 8.18
N HIS A 43 15.58 14.48 8.98
CA HIS A 43 15.46 14.69 10.42
C HIS A 43 14.61 15.91 10.82
N LYS A 44 14.50 16.91 9.93
CA LYS A 44 13.66 18.10 10.11
C LYS A 44 12.20 17.89 9.71
N ASN A 45 11.88 16.79 9.03
CA ASN A 45 10.52 16.53 8.58
C ASN A 45 9.64 16.17 9.77
N LYS A 46 8.36 16.53 9.67
CA LYS A 46 7.37 16.15 10.68
C LYS A 46 7.25 14.63 10.69
N LYS A 47 7.38 14.05 11.89
CA LYS A 47 7.08 12.64 12.14
C LYS A 47 5.61 12.51 12.55
N PRO A 48 4.94 11.41 12.19
CA PRO A 48 3.62 11.10 12.74
C PRO A 48 3.71 10.99 14.27
N LYS A 49 2.63 11.35 14.97
CA LYS A 49 2.61 11.38 16.44
C LYS A 49 2.77 9.98 17.04
N ASN A 50 2.06 8.99 16.49
CA ASN A 50 2.06 7.60 16.93
C ASN A 50 2.41 6.67 15.76
N PRO A 51 3.69 6.59 15.35
CA PRO A 51 4.10 5.80 14.19
C PRO A 51 3.91 4.28 14.33
N THR A 52 3.78 3.79 15.56
CA THR A 52 3.63 2.37 15.89
C THR A 52 2.20 2.03 16.29
N ASP A 53 1.26 2.95 16.09
CA ASP A 53 -0.14 2.70 16.31
C ASP A 53 -0.64 1.60 15.35
N ASN A 54 -1.45 0.67 15.86
CA ASN A 54 -1.87 -0.50 15.08
C ASN A 54 -2.74 -0.10 13.88
N ASP A 55 -3.60 0.92 14.02
CA ASP A 55 -4.46 1.38 12.94
C ASP A 55 -3.62 2.05 11.84
N VAL A 56 -2.66 2.89 12.24
CA VAL A 56 -1.70 3.52 11.30
C VAL A 56 -0.88 2.47 10.55
N LEU A 57 -0.37 1.46 11.25
CA LEU A 57 0.38 0.36 10.62
C LEU A 57 -0.50 -0.46 9.67
N PHE A 58 -1.76 -0.71 10.06
CA PHE A 58 -2.72 -1.43 9.23
C PHE A 58 -3.07 -0.66 7.95
N GLU A 59 -3.27 0.66 8.03
CA GLU A 59 -3.44 1.53 6.87
C GLU A 59 -2.20 1.50 5.96
N GLY A 60 -1.01 1.55 6.56
CA GLY A 60 0.27 1.39 5.86
C GLY A 60 0.34 0.10 5.06
N LEU A 61 0.02 -1.03 5.69
CA LEU A 61 0.00 -2.35 5.05
C LEU A 61 -1.07 -2.43 3.94
N THR A 62 -2.28 -1.91 4.19
CA THR A 62 -3.36 -1.88 3.20
C THR A 62 -2.95 -1.08 1.96
N ALA A 63 -2.26 0.04 2.14
CA ALA A 63 -1.75 0.85 1.04
C ALA A 63 -0.67 0.11 0.23
N VAL A 64 0.18 -0.68 0.89
CA VAL A 64 1.16 -1.55 0.22
C VAL A 64 0.46 -2.65 -0.57
N VAL A 65 -0.45 -3.40 0.04
CA VAL A 65 -1.17 -4.49 -0.64
C VAL A 65 -1.91 -3.96 -1.87
N THR A 66 -2.58 -2.81 -1.75
CA THR A 66 -3.23 -2.14 -2.89
C THR A 66 -2.24 -1.81 -4.02
N TYR A 67 -1.00 -1.41 -3.67
CA TYR A 67 0.04 -1.13 -4.64
C TYR A 67 0.61 -2.40 -5.29
N LEU A 68 0.80 -3.48 -4.51
CA LEU A 68 1.22 -4.78 -5.04
C LEU A 68 0.19 -5.33 -6.03
N CYS A 69 -1.11 -5.25 -5.71
CA CYS A 69 -2.17 -5.62 -6.66
C CYS A 69 -2.07 -4.85 -7.98
N LYS A 70 -1.67 -3.57 -7.96
CA LYS A 70 -1.47 -2.78 -9.18
C LYS A 70 -0.25 -3.24 -9.98
N LEU A 71 0.84 -3.61 -9.32
CA LEU A 71 2.03 -4.16 -9.99
C LEU A 71 1.70 -5.47 -10.70
N ASP A 72 0.88 -6.31 -10.06
CA ASP A 72 0.47 -7.62 -10.60
C ASP A 72 -0.74 -7.52 -11.55
N ASN A 73 -1.27 -6.30 -11.78
CA ASN A 73 -2.46 -6.05 -12.58
C ASN A 73 -3.70 -6.88 -12.17
N ILE A 74 -3.89 -7.05 -10.85
CA ILE A 74 -5.05 -7.72 -10.26
C ILE A 74 -5.93 -6.72 -9.50
N PRO A 75 -7.23 -7.03 -9.31
CA PRO A 75 -8.11 -6.22 -8.47
C PRO A 75 -7.55 -6.10 -7.04
N ASN A 76 -7.79 -4.95 -6.39
CA ASN A 76 -7.40 -4.75 -5.00
C ASN A 76 -8.11 -5.76 -4.10
N VAL A 77 -7.36 -6.67 -3.49
CA VAL A 77 -7.90 -7.71 -2.60
C VAL A 77 -8.42 -7.14 -1.28
N MET A 78 -8.01 -5.92 -0.91
CA MET A 78 -8.50 -5.23 0.27
C MET A 78 -9.80 -4.46 0.01
N ASP A 79 -10.31 -4.44 -1.23
CA ASP A 79 -11.56 -3.76 -1.57
C ASP A 79 -12.77 -4.68 -1.32
N TYR A 80 -13.25 -4.65 -0.08
CA TYR A 80 -14.44 -5.38 0.35
C TYR A 80 -15.74 -4.60 0.17
N THR A 81 -15.72 -3.42 -0.46
CA THR A 81 -16.94 -2.60 -0.68
C THR A 81 -18.02 -3.37 -1.44
N LYS A 82 -17.60 -4.24 -2.38
CA LYS A 82 -18.46 -5.15 -3.13
C LYS A 82 -19.29 -6.13 -2.27
N LEU A 83 -18.83 -6.44 -1.05
CA LEU A 83 -19.59 -7.29 -0.13
C LEU A 83 -20.80 -6.56 0.49
N PHE A 84 -20.75 -5.23 0.51
CA PHE A 84 -21.79 -4.37 1.07
C PHE A 84 -22.68 -3.73 0.00
N GLU A 85 -22.38 -3.97 -1.28
CA GLU A 85 -23.28 -3.68 -2.40
C GLU A 85 -24.46 -4.67 -2.39
N VAL A 86 -25.28 -4.61 -1.34
CA VAL A 86 -26.60 -5.23 -1.34
C VAL A 86 -27.44 -4.42 -2.33
N LYS A 87 -27.80 -5.05 -3.45
CA LYS A 87 -28.82 -4.53 -4.35
C LYS A 87 -30.07 -4.22 -3.53
N ASN A 88 -30.51 -2.97 -3.57
CA ASN A 88 -31.86 -2.56 -3.20
C ASN A 88 -32.87 -3.22 -4.16
N GLU A 89 -33.08 -4.54 -4.03
CA GLU A 89 -34.18 -5.26 -4.65
C GLU A 89 -35.03 -5.82 -3.50
N GLU A 90 -35.92 -4.96 -3.02
CA GLU A 90 -37.19 -5.21 -2.32
C GLU A 90 -37.27 -6.39 -1.34
N PHE A 91 -37.08 -6.10 -0.06
CA PHE A 91 -37.65 -6.93 1.01
C PHE A 91 -39.12 -6.55 1.24
N HIS A 92 -40.03 -7.06 0.42
CA HIS A 92 -41.45 -7.06 0.72
C HIS A 92 -41.76 -8.14 1.77
N PHE A 93 -41.68 -7.78 3.05
CA PHE A 93 -42.28 -8.60 4.11
C PHE A 93 -43.75 -8.21 4.25
N GLN A 94 -44.64 -9.09 3.80
CA GLN A 94 -46.07 -9.00 4.11
C GLN A 94 -46.27 -9.54 5.53
N LEU A 95 -46.55 -8.65 6.48
CA LEU A 95 -47.00 -9.03 7.81
C LEU A 95 -48.42 -9.59 7.68
N VAL A 96 -48.57 -10.90 7.95
CA VAL A 96 -49.85 -11.56 8.23
C VAL A 96 -50.10 -11.50 9.74
#